data_AF-A0A5J4WIX2-F1
#
_entry.id   AF-A0A5J4WIX2-F1
#
_cell.length_a   1.000
_cell.length_b   1.000
_cell.length_c   1.000
_cell.angle_alpha   90.00
_cell.angle_beta   90.00
_cell.angle_gamma   90.00
#
_symmetry.space_group_name_H-M   'P 1'
#
loop_
_entity.id
_entity.type
_entity.pdbx_description
1 polymer ?
#
loop_
_entity_poly.entity_id
_entity_poly.type
_entity_poly.pdbx_seq_one_letter_code
_entity_poly.pdbx_strand_id
1 'polypeptide(L)'
;MSGFKASNYRLKLQQLNNTQDSILVLSRFTILQIKYSSEIVQTWTEEFLQSNTIQQKINLIYLANDVLQNAPGKPSQFTLPFLSAFALVFASDPFILDSKLRAVIDRVINILQIRNFFTDEASRTLRQSLAKSSANHEQFKQDNVVQRGRILPPIQMLQEDDDDEYTLAIKDV
;
A
#
# COMPACT_ATOMS: atom_id res chain seq x y z
N MET A 1 -17.04 -6.14 31.29
CA MET A 1 -16.86 -5.31 30.08
C MET A 1 -15.79 -5.95 29.20
N SER A 2 -16.10 -6.44 28.00
CA SER A 2 -15.07 -6.93 27.09
C SER A 2 -14.31 -5.72 26.53
N GLY A 3 -13.00 -5.64 26.77
CA GLY A 3 -12.13 -4.63 26.15
C GLY A 3 -12.02 -4.81 24.64
N PHE A 4 -11.44 -3.82 23.96
CA PHE A 4 -11.08 -3.92 22.55
C PHE A 4 -10.13 -5.10 22.34
N LYS A 5 -10.26 -5.77 21.18
CA LYS A 5 -9.40 -6.89 20.78
C LYS A 5 -8.96 -6.65 19.34
N ALA A 6 -7.67 -6.40 19.12
CA ALA A 6 -7.11 -6.17 17.79
C ALA A 6 -7.47 -7.28 16.78
N SER A 7 -7.44 -8.55 17.19
CA SER A 7 -7.81 -9.69 16.33
C SER A 7 -9.25 -9.63 15.80
N ASN A 8 -10.21 -9.25 16.65
CA ASN A 8 -11.61 -9.09 16.24
C ASN A 8 -11.78 -7.91 15.28
N TYR A 9 -11.05 -6.81 15.52
CA TYR A 9 -11.10 -5.65 14.65
C TYR A 9 -10.47 -5.94 13.28
N ARG A 10 -9.34 -6.67 13.25
CA ARG A 10 -8.70 -7.19 12.04
C ARG A 10 -9.67 -7.98 11.17
N LEU A 11 -10.42 -8.93 11.75
CA LEU A 11 -11.43 -9.69 11.00
C LEU A 11 -12.51 -8.78 10.39
N LYS A 12 -12.94 -7.74 11.10
CA LYS A 12 -13.89 -6.75 10.56
C LYS A 12 -13.29 -5.93 9.43
N LEU A 13 -12.02 -5.55 9.52
CA LEU A 13 -11.30 -4.86 8.45
C LEU A 13 -11.19 -5.74 7.21
N GLN A 14 -10.92 -7.03 7.35
CA GLN A 14 -10.82 -7.98 6.23
C GLN A 14 -12.16 -8.21 5.52
N GLN A 15 -13.27 -8.14 6.25
CA GLN A 15 -14.63 -8.26 5.72
C GLN A 15 -15.19 -6.95 5.16
N LEU A 16 -14.47 -5.84 5.32
CA LEU A 16 -14.90 -4.53 4.83
C LEU A 16 -15.01 -4.52 3.31
N ASN A 17 -16.18 -4.17 2.79
CA ASN A 17 -16.42 -4.04 1.36
C ASN A 17 -16.63 -2.56 0.96
N ASN A 18 -16.88 -2.33 -0.33
CA ASN A 18 -17.00 -0.99 -0.94
C ASN A 18 -18.40 -0.34 -0.77
N THR A 19 -19.33 -0.97 -0.05
CA THR A 19 -20.65 -0.39 0.18
C THR A 19 -20.61 0.66 1.29
N GLN A 20 -21.44 1.70 1.14
CA GLN A 20 -21.53 2.77 2.14
C GLN A 20 -21.97 2.23 3.50
N ASP A 21 -22.91 1.28 3.54
CA ASP A 21 -23.36 0.64 4.77
C ASP A 21 -22.24 -0.12 5.48
N SER A 22 -21.42 -0.90 4.76
CA SER A 22 -20.29 -1.62 5.36
C SER A 22 -19.30 -0.67 6.00
N ILE A 23 -18.98 0.44 5.33
CA ILE A 23 -18.06 1.47 5.85
C ILE A 23 -18.67 2.15 7.07
N LEU A 24 -19.94 2.55 7.00
CA LEU A 24 -20.65 3.25 8.07
C LEU A 24 -20.73 2.39 9.34
N VAL A 25 -21.13 1.12 9.20
CA VAL A 25 -21.26 0.20 10.34
C VAL A 25 -19.93 0.01 11.04
N LEU A 26 -18.85 -0.21 10.28
CA LEU A 26 -17.52 -0.38 10.87
C LEU A 26 -17.00 0.93 11.48
N SER A 27 -17.21 2.07 10.83
CA SER A 27 -16.83 3.39 11.36
C SER A 27 -17.49 3.66 12.71
N ARG A 28 -18.80 3.41 12.84
CA ARG A 28 -19.52 3.54 14.11
C ARG A 28 -18.93 2.64 15.19
N PHE A 29 -18.67 1.37 14.87
CA PHE A 29 -18.01 0.45 15.80
C PHE A 29 -16.64 0.98 16.24
N THR A 30 -15.85 1.50 15.31
CA THR A 30 -14.52 2.07 15.57
C THR A 30 -14.60 3.30 16.48
N ILE A 31 -15.51 4.24 16.21
CA ILE A 31 -15.68 5.47 16.98
C ILE A 31 -16.10 5.18 18.43
N LEU A 32 -16.95 4.17 18.67
CA LEU A 32 -17.34 3.75 20.02
C LEU A 32 -16.14 3.27 20.86
N GLN A 33 -15.06 2.83 20.21
CA GLN A 33 -13.84 2.35 20.84
C GLN A 33 -12.72 3.41 20.85
N ILE A 34 -13.05 4.71 20.72
CA ILE A 34 -12.08 5.82 20.62
C ILE A 34 -10.98 5.83 21.70
N LYS A 35 -11.26 5.31 22.91
CA LYS A 35 -10.26 5.18 23.98
C LYS A 35 -9.08 4.27 23.62
N TYR A 36 -9.23 3.42 22.60
CA TYR A 36 -8.19 2.55 22.05
C TYR A 36 -7.70 3.05 20.68
N SER A 37 -7.81 4.34 20.39
CA SER A 37 -7.52 4.90 19.06
C SER A 37 -6.14 4.50 18.52
N SER A 38 -5.09 4.51 19.35
CA SER A 38 -3.75 4.08 18.96
C SER A 38 -3.69 2.63 18.51
N GLU A 39 -4.28 1.69 19.27
CA GLU A 39 -4.27 0.26 18.95
C GLU A 39 -5.12 -0.06 17.71
N ILE A 40 -6.26 0.63 17.56
CA ILE A 40 -7.13 0.57 16.39
C ILE A 40 -6.36 1.00 15.14
N VAL A 41 -5.68 2.15 15.19
CA VAL A 41 -4.97 2.70 14.04
C VAL A 41 -3.73 1.88 13.71
N GLN A 42 -3.06 1.32 14.72
CA GLN A 42 -1.99 0.35 14.49
C GLN A 42 -2.53 -0.89 13.75
N THR A 43 -3.64 -1.48 14.21
CA THR A 43 -4.25 -2.64 13.55
C THR A 43 -4.66 -2.29 12.12
N TRP A 44 -5.24 -1.11 11.89
CA TRP A 44 -5.57 -0.61 10.55
C TRP A 44 -4.32 -0.48 9.66
N THR A 45 -3.20 0.01 10.21
CA THR A 45 -1.94 0.17 9.49
C THR A 45 -1.37 -1.18 9.07
N GLU A 46 -1.36 -2.15 9.99
CA GLU A 46 -0.92 -3.52 9.71
C GLU A 46 -1.79 -4.16 8.62
N GLU A 47 -3.12 -4.05 8.70
CA GLU A 47 -4.02 -4.56 7.67
C GLU A 47 -3.85 -3.86 6.32
N PHE A 48 -3.62 -2.55 6.31
CA PHE A 48 -3.39 -1.81 5.08
C PHE A 48 -2.15 -2.35 4.36
N LEU A 49 -1.04 -2.50 5.08
CA LEU A 49 0.23 -2.98 4.52
C LEU A 49 0.17 -4.46 4.10
N GLN A 50 -0.56 -5.30 4.82
CA GLN A 50 -0.73 -6.72 4.49
C GLN A 50 -1.71 -6.96 3.33
N SER A 51 -2.61 -6.02 3.06
CA SER A 51 -3.62 -6.20 2.01
C SER A 51 -2.98 -6.18 0.62
N ASN A 52 -3.29 -7.21 -0.19
CA ASN A 52 -2.73 -7.38 -1.54
C ASN A 52 -3.64 -6.86 -2.66
N THR A 53 -4.76 -6.21 -2.34
CA THR A 53 -5.70 -5.71 -3.36
C THR A 53 -5.92 -4.20 -3.25
N ILE A 54 -5.94 -3.53 -4.40
CA ILE A 54 -6.23 -2.09 -4.49
C ILE A 54 -7.60 -1.77 -3.91
N GLN A 55 -8.62 -2.58 -4.22
CA GLN A 55 -9.98 -2.33 -3.74
C GLN A 55 -10.06 -2.35 -2.21
N GLN A 56 -9.37 -3.27 -1.55
CA GLN A 56 -9.37 -3.34 -0.09
C GLN A 56 -8.67 -2.14 0.54
N LYS A 57 -7.52 -1.71 -0.01
CA LYS A 57 -6.82 -0.50 0.43
C LYS A 57 -7.70 0.75 0.26
N ILE A 58 -8.43 0.86 -0.84
CA ILE A 58 -9.40 1.94 -1.07
C ILE A 58 -10.48 1.92 0.02
N ASN A 59 -11.07 0.76 0.32
CA ASN A 59 -12.08 0.63 1.37
C ASN A 59 -11.52 1.07 2.74
N LEU A 60 -10.29 0.68 3.06
CA LEU A 60 -9.60 1.08 4.30
C LEU A 60 -9.36 2.59 4.40
N ILE A 61 -9.03 3.26 3.28
CA ILE A 61 -8.91 4.73 3.23
C ILE A 61 -10.26 5.40 3.44
N TYR A 62 -11.34 4.88 2.84
CA TYR A 62 -12.68 5.41 3.08
C TYR A 62 -13.15 5.23 4.52
N LEU A 63 -12.82 4.10 5.14
CA LEU A 63 -13.06 3.90 6.57
C LEU A 63 -12.34 4.94 7.43
N ALA A 64 -11.03 5.15 7.21
CA ALA A 64 -10.24 6.13 7.96
C ALA A 64 -10.82 7.55 7.80
N ASN A 65 -11.22 7.91 6.58
CA ASN A 65 -11.87 9.17 6.26
C ASN A 65 -13.20 9.36 7.01
N ASP A 66 -14.04 8.32 7.07
CA ASP A 66 -15.33 8.39 7.78
C ASP A 66 -15.13 8.49 9.29
N VAL A 67 -14.22 7.69 9.86
CA VAL A 67 -13.87 7.73 11.29
C VAL A 67 -13.33 9.10 11.69
N LEU A 68 -12.39 9.66 10.94
CA LEU A 68 -11.81 10.97 11.24
C LEU A 68 -12.87 12.08 11.23
N GLN A 69 -13.79 12.04 10.26
CA GLN A 69 -14.82 13.07 10.11
C GLN A 69 -15.96 12.98 11.12
N ASN A 70 -16.28 11.77 11.59
CA ASN A 70 -17.42 11.51 12.47
C ASN A 70 -17.03 11.28 13.95
N ALA A 71 -15.74 11.09 14.25
CA ALA A 71 -15.28 10.97 15.63
C ALA A 71 -15.58 12.25 16.43
N PRO A 72 -15.99 12.12 17.71
CA PRO A 72 -16.29 13.28 18.54
C PRO A 72 -15.00 14.07 18.86
N GLY A 73 -15.14 15.40 18.86
CA GLY A 73 -14.03 16.33 19.11
C GLY A 73 -13.23 16.68 17.86
N LYS A 74 -12.56 17.83 17.88
CA LYS A 74 -11.72 18.31 16.79
C LYS A 74 -10.54 19.13 17.33
N PRO A 75 -9.31 18.61 17.28
CA PRO A 75 -8.92 17.28 16.80
C PRO A 75 -9.46 16.16 17.70
N SER A 76 -9.90 15.05 17.09
CA SER A 76 -10.29 13.83 17.83
C SER A 76 -9.05 13.00 18.22
N GLN A 77 -9.21 12.05 19.13
CA GLN A 77 -8.12 11.12 19.54
C GLN A 77 -7.62 10.23 18.39
N PHE A 78 -8.32 10.20 17.27
CA PHE A 78 -7.92 9.50 16.04
C PHE A 78 -7.00 10.35 15.15
N THR A 79 -7.00 11.67 15.30
CA THR A 79 -6.34 12.59 14.37
C THR A 79 -4.84 12.36 14.29
N LEU A 80 -4.13 12.41 15.42
CA LEU A 80 -2.68 12.21 15.46
C LEU A 80 -2.27 10.78 15.07
N PRO A 81 -2.90 9.70 15.59
CA PRO A 81 -2.57 8.35 15.15
C PRO A 81 -2.73 8.14 13.64
N PHE A 82 -3.84 8.61 13.04
CA PHE A 82 -4.04 8.44 11.60
C PHE A 82 -3.07 9.28 10.76
N LEU A 83 -2.67 10.47 11.22
CA LEU A 83 -1.62 11.24 10.54
C LEU A 83 -0.30 10.45 10.45
N SER A 84 0.13 9.88 11.57
CA SER A 84 1.33 9.03 11.61
C SER A 84 1.18 7.77 10.75
N ALA A 85 0.02 7.12 10.81
CA ALA A 85 -0.27 5.94 10.01
C ALA A 85 -0.24 6.26 8.50
N PHE A 86 -0.87 7.35 8.07
CA PHE A 86 -0.85 7.80 6.68
C PHE A 86 0.57 8.09 6.21
N ALA A 87 1.38 8.80 7.00
CA ALA A 87 2.77 9.05 6.65
C ALA A 87 3.57 7.75 6.44
N LEU A 88 3.35 6.74 7.31
CA LEU A 88 4.01 5.44 7.20
C LEU A 88 3.54 4.65 5.98
N VAL A 89 2.23 4.47 5.79
CA VAL A 89 1.72 3.65 4.66
C VAL A 89 2.01 4.29 3.31
N PHE A 90 1.98 5.63 3.22
CA PHE A 90 2.30 6.33 1.96
C PHE A 90 3.77 6.22 1.58
N ALA A 91 4.67 6.09 2.56
CA ALA A 91 6.10 5.93 2.33
C ALA A 91 6.49 4.48 2.01
N SER A 92 5.81 3.50 2.62
CA SER A 92 6.24 2.10 2.61
C SER A 92 5.47 1.20 1.64
N ASP A 93 4.24 1.55 1.27
CA ASP A 93 3.37 0.64 0.52
C ASP A 93 3.55 0.78 -1.01
N PRO A 94 3.89 -0.30 -1.73
CA PRO A 94 4.16 -0.23 -3.17
C PRO A 94 2.91 0.07 -4.00
N PHE A 95 1.71 -0.23 -3.50
CA PHE A 95 0.46 0.02 -4.21
C PHE A 95 0.09 1.50 -4.24
N ILE A 96 0.79 2.37 -3.51
CA ILE A 96 0.59 3.83 -3.53
C ILE A 96 0.86 4.43 -4.92
N LEU A 97 1.60 3.72 -5.76
CA LEU A 97 1.86 4.09 -7.15
C LEU A 97 0.66 3.82 -8.08
N ASP A 98 -0.33 3.05 -7.62
CA ASP A 98 -1.55 2.81 -8.37
C ASP A 98 -2.38 4.11 -8.49
N SER A 99 -2.74 4.45 -9.72
CA SER A 99 -3.46 5.69 -10.03
C SER A 99 -4.82 5.79 -9.35
N LYS A 100 -5.55 4.68 -9.18
CA LYS A 100 -6.89 4.68 -8.57
C LYS A 100 -6.77 4.92 -7.08
N LEU A 101 -5.90 4.19 -6.40
CA LEU A 101 -5.65 4.39 -4.97
C LEU A 101 -5.16 5.81 -4.69
N ARG A 102 -4.23 6.31 -5.52
CA ARG A 102 -3.70 7.66 -5.36
C ARG A 102 -4.75 8.76 -5.50
N ALA A 103 -5.62 8.67 -6.51
CA ALA A 103 -6.71 9.62 -6.69
C ALA A 103 -7.66 9.63 -5.47
N VAL A 104 -7.93 8.46 -4.88
CA VAL A 104 -8.73 8.36 -3.65
C VAL A 104 -8.02 9.03 -2.46
N ILE A 105 -6.73 8.74 -2.27
CA ILE A 105 -5.93 9.33 -1.19
C ILE A 105 -5.89 10.86 -1.31
N ASP A 106 -5.59 11.38 -2.50
CA ASP A 106 -5.51 12.83 -2.74
C ASP A 106 -6.85 13.53 -2.46
N ARG A 107 -7.96 12.90 -2.84
CA ARG A 107 -9.31 13.40 -2.53
C ARG A 107 -9.57 13.41 -1.02
N VAL A 108 -9.22 12.33 -0.31
CA VAL A 108 -9.42 12.23 1.14
C VAL A 108 -8.56 13.26 1.89
N ILE A 109 -7.29 13.41 1.54
CA ILE A 109 -6.42 14.45 2.13
C ILE A 109 -7.03 15.84 1.92
N ASN A 110 -7.50 16.13 0.69
CA ASN A 110 -8.13 17.41 0.39
C ASN A 110 -9.40 17.66 1.23
N ILE A 111 -10.26 16.65 1.39
CA ILE A 111 -11.47 16.76 2.22
C ILE A 111 -11.09 17.02 3.69
N LEU A 112 -10.14 16.26 4.23
CA LEU A 112 -9.70 16.40 5.62
C LEU A 112 -9.03 17.75 5.87
N GLN A 113 -8.32 18.30 4.88
CA GLN A 113 -7.74 19.64 4.93
C GLN A 113 -8.82 20.73 4.91
N ILE A 114 -9.71 20.74 3.91
CA ILE A 114 -10.78 21.75 3.78
C ILE A 114 -11.68 21.75 5.02
N ARG A 115 -11.94 20.56 5.57
CA ARG A 115 -12.73 20.42 6.80
C ARG A 115 -11.92 20.67 8.07
N ASN A 116 -10.67 21.15 8.00
CA ASN A 116 -9.80 21.48 9.14
C ASN A 116 -9.56 20.30 10.12
N PHE A 117 -9.58 19.05 9.64
CA PHE A 117 -9.12 17.91 10.43
C PHE A 117 -7.59 17.81 10.41
N PHE A 118 -6.99 18.17 9.28
CA PHE A 118 -5.54 18.28 9.11
C PHE A 118 -5.15 19.74 8.86
N THR A 119 -3.99 20.14 9.38
CA THR A 119 -3.39 21.44 9.06
C THR A 119 -2.85 21.43 7.63
N ASP A 120 -2.61 22.63 7.08
CA ASP A 120 -1.98 22.78 5.77
C ASP A 120 -0.59 22.13 5.75
N GLU A 121 0.17 22.26 6.84
CA GLU A 121 1.48 21.66 6.98
C GLU A 121 1.41 20.12 6.95
N ALA A 122 0.53 19.52 7.77
CA ALA A 122 0.36 18.07 7.79
C ALA A 122 -0.06 17.53 6.41
N SER A 123 -0.99 18.21 5.75
CA SER A 123 -1.47 17.84 4.42
C SER A 123 -0.36 17.92 3.36
N ARG A 124 0.50 18.96 3.42
CA ARG A 124 1.69 19.09 2.56
C ARG A 124 2.68 17.96 2.80
N THR A 125 2.99 17.64 4.05
CA THR A 125 3.91 16.55 4.41
C THR A 125 3.43 15.21 3.86
N LEU A 126 2.13 14.89 3.99
CA LEU A 126 1.56 13.66 3.43
C LEU A 126 1.70 13.61 1.91
N ARG A 127 1.41 14.72 1.21
CA ARG A 127 1.58 14.81 -0.25
C ARG A 127 3.04 14.67 -0.69
N GLN A 128 3.98 15.21 0.09
CA GLN A 128 5.42 15.03 -0.16
C GLN A 128 5.84 13.57 0.00
N SER A 129 5.34 12.86 1.02
CA SER A 129 5.61 11.41 1.16
C SER A 129 5.11 10.62 -0.05
N LEU A 130 3.91 10.91 -0.54
CA LEU A 130 3.38 10.30 -1.78
C LEU A 130 4.26 10.57 -3.00
N ALA A 131 4.78 11.79 -3.14
CA ALA A 131 5.67 12.17 -4.23
C ALA A 131 7.04 11.46 -4.15
N LYS A 132 7.62 11.37 -2.95
CA LYS A 132 8.90 10.66 -2.72
C LYS A 132 8.81 9.19 -3.09
N SER A 133 7.72 8.51 -2.72
CA SER A 133 7.48 7.11 -3.11
C SER A 133 7.47 6.92 -4.64
N SER A 134 6.95 7.92 -5.37
CA SER A 134 6.95 7.91 -6.84
C SER A 134 8.35 8.12 -7.42
N ALA A 135 9.11 9.07 -6.87
CA ALA A 135 10.47 9.38 -7.33
C ALA A 135 11.43 8.20 -7.12
N ASN A 136 11.37 7.56 -5.95
CA ASN A 136 12.17 6.37 -5.65
C ASN A 136 11.91 5.26 -6.68
N HIS A 137 10.64 5.01 -7.03
CA HIS A 137 10.30 3.97 -8.01
C HIS A 137 10.83 4.24 -9.42
N GLU A 138 10.78 5.50 -9.87
CA GLU A 138 11.31 5.89 -11.18
C GLU A 138 12.84 5.82 -11.24
N GLN A 139 13.52 6.15 -10.13
CA GLN A 139 14.97 6.04 -10.01
C GLN A 139 15.42 4.57 -10.00
N PHE A 140 14.70 3.69 -9.28
CA PHE A 140 14.94 2.23 -9.32
C PHE A 140 14.77 1.64 -10.73
N LYS A 141 13.79 2.12 -11.53
CA LYS A 141 13.64 1.67 -12.93
C LYS A 141 14.81 2.12 -13.80
N GLN A 142 15.23 3.38 -13.69
CA GLN A 142 16.35 3.91 -14.48
C GLN A 142 17.66 3.18 -14.16
N ASP A 143 17.97 2.95 -12.89
CA ASP A 143 19.18 2.23 -12.48
C ASP A 143 19.17 0.77 -12.98
N ASN A 144 18.01 0.11 -13.00
CA ASN A 144 17.89 -1.27 -13.52
C ASN A 144 18.04 -1.33 -15.06
N VAL A 145 17.52 -0.34 -15.78
CA VAL A 145 17.69 -0.20 -17.24
C VAL A 145 19.16 0.07 -17.60
N VAL A 146 19.86 0.91 -16.83
CA VAL A 146 21.28 1.21 -17.04
C VAL A 146 22.17 -0.02 -16.74
N GLN A 147 21.81 -0.86 -15.77
CA GLN A 147 22.56 -2.11 -15.51
C GLN A 147 22.32 -3.19 -16.58
N ARG A 148 21.09 -3.35 -17.09
CA ARG A 148 20.82 -4.26 -18.22
C ARG A 148 21.42 -3.79 -19.55
N GLY A 149 21.73 -2.50 -19.67
CA GLY A 149 22.44 -1.92 -20.82
C GLY A 149 23.97 -2.07 -20.80
N ARG A 150 24.57 -2.64 -19.74
CA ARG A 150 26.00 -2.98 -19.73
C ARG A 150 26.20 -4.34 -20.40
N ILE A 151 26.60 -4.29 -21.67
CA ILE A 151 27.04 -5.42 -22.50
C ILE A 151 28.09 -6.23 -21.72
N LEU A 152 27.78 -7.48 -21.39
CA LEU A 152 28.78 -8.49 -21.00
C LEU A 152 29.73 -8.67 -22.19
N PRO A 153 31.06 -8.73 -21.97
CA PRO A 153 31.96 -9.05 -23.07
C PRO A 153 31.58 -10.40 -23.69
N PRO A 154 31.68 -10.56 -25.02
CA PRO A 154 31.31 -11.81 -25.68
C PRO A 154 32.12 -12.96 -25.09
N ILE A 155 31.44 -14.00 -24.62
CA ILE A 155 32.07 -15.29 -24.35
C ILE A 155 32.65 -15.75 -25.68
N GLN A 156 33.99 -15.78 -25.78
CA GLN A 156 34.66 -16.44 -26.89
C GLN A 156 34.21 -17.89 -26.87
N MET A 157 33.46 -18.28 -27.91
CA MET A 157 33.08 -19.66 -28.15
C MET A 157 34.37 -20.47 -28.21
N LEU A 158 34.54 -21.40 -27.27
CA LEU A 158 35.44 -22.51 -27.49
C LEU A 158 34.95 -23.17 -28.77
N GLN A 159 35.80 -23.18 -29.79
CA GLN A 159 35.62 -23.98 -30.99
C GLN A 159 35.58 -25.42 -30.50
N GLU A 160 34.39 -26.01 -30.44
CA GLU A 160 34.25 -27.45 -30.52
C GLU A 160 34.43 -27.76 -32.01
N ASP A 161 35.61 -28.28 -32.34
CA ASP A 161 35.89 -28.84 -33.65
C ASP A 161 34.96 -30.05 -33.85
N ASP A 162 34.10 -29.96 -34.87
CA ASP A 162 33.33 -31.07 -35.42
C ASP A 162 34.30 -32.13 -35.97
N ASP A 163 34.25 -33.35 -35.43
CA ASP A 163 34.69 -34.55 -36.15
C ASP A 163 33.46 -35.43 -36.41
N ASP A 164 32.96 -35.33 -37.64
CA ASP A 164 31.96 -36.17 -38.27
C ASP A 164 32.44 -37.63 -38.42
N GLU A 165 31.66 -38.63 -37.96
CA GLU A 165 31.63 -39.92 -38.66
C GLU A 165 30.32 -40.71 -38.40
N TYR A 166 29.37 -40.62 -39.33
CA TYR A 166 28.31 -41.60 -39.53
C TYR A 166 28.65 -42.43 -40.78
N THR A 167 29.09 -43.67 -40.59
CA THR A 167 28.97 -44.70 -41.63
C THR A 167 28.22 -45.91 -41.06
N LEU A 168 26.95 -46.04 -41.43
CA LEU A 168 26.19 -47.28 -41.35
C LEU A 168 26.80 -48.31 -42.30
N ALA A 169 27.11 -49.51 -41.80
CA ALA A 169 27.17 -50.72 -42.61
C ALA A 169 26.42 -51.85 -41.90
N ILE A 170 25.17 -52.06 -42.32
CA ILE A 170 24.48 -53.34 -42.14
C ILE A 170 24.97 -54.27 -43.25
N LYS A 171 25.39 -55.49 -42.90
CA LYS A 171 25.17 -56.70 -43.72
C LYS A 171 25.28 -57.95 -42.85
N ASP A 172 24.18 -58.69 -42.82
CA ASP A 172 24.06 -60.08 -42.39
C ASP A 172 25.06 -61.00 -43.11
N VAL A 173 25.68 -61.93 -42.36
CA VAL A 173 25.69 -63.40 -42.55
C VAL A 173 25.98 -64.05 -41.19
#